data_AF-A0A0D0CQV6-F1
#
_entry.id   AF-A0A0D0CQV6-F1
#
_cell.length_a   1.000
_cell.length_b   1.000
_cell.length_c   1.000
_cell.angle_alpha   90.00
_cell.angle_beta   90.00
_cell.angle_gamma   90.00
#
_symmetry.space_group_name_H-M   'P 1'
#
loop_
_entity.id
_entity.type
_entity.pdbx_description
1 polymer ?
#
loop_
_entity_poly.entity_id
_entity_poly.type
_entity_poly.pdbx_seq_one_letter_code
_entity_poly.pdbx_strand_id
1 'polypeptide(L)' 'DQYRGLLWVARIWRVLKLFKWNGFEHDPRAVGLGELVLFFPACPQKGVNLDPE' A
#
# COMPACT_ATOMS: atom_id res chain seq x y z
N ASP A 1 -26.39 14.78 4.91
CA ASP A 1 -25.93 14.03 3.73
C ASP A 1 -24.57 14.48 3.20
N GLN A 2 -24.30 15.79 3.13
CA GLN A 2 -23.06 16.39 2.59
C GLN A 2 -21.74 15.83 3.15
N TYR A 3 -21.70 15.47 4.44
CA TYR A 3 -20.53 14.86 5.08
C TYR A 3 -20.26 13.41 4.66
N ARG A 4 -21.29 12.66 4.25
CA ARG A 4 -21.13 11.25 3.80
C ARG A 4 -20.36 11.18 2.49
N GLY A 5 -20.65 12.09 1.55
CA GLY A 5 -19.93 12.19 0.29
C GLY A 5 -18.44 12.49 0.50
N LEU A 6 -18.13 13.48 1.35
CA LEU A 6 -16.75 13.84 1.71
C LEU A 6 -16.00 12.68 2.37
N LEU A 7 -16.65 11.94 3.28
CA LEU A 7 -16.09 10.74 3.91
C LEU A 7 -15.77 9.64 2.90
N TRP A 8 -16.63 9.44 1.90
CA TRP A 8 -16.43 8.44 0.86
C TRP A 8 -15.26 8.81 -0.06
N VAL A 9 -15.22 10.07 -0.53
CA VAL A 9 -14.11 10.59 -1.33
C VAL A 9 -12.79 10.52 -0.57
N ALA A 10 -12.77 10.86 0.73
CA ALA A 10 -11.57 10.77 1.57
C ALA A 10 -11.07 9.33 1.73
N ARG A 11 -11.98 8.33 1.84
CA ARG A 11 -11.61 6.91 1.89
C ARG A 11 -11.00 6.45 0.57
N ILE A 12 -11.61 6.79 -0.56
CA ILE A 12 -11.08 6.48 -1.90
C ILE A 12 -9.72 7.14 -2.10
N TRP A 13 -9.59 8.41 -1.75
CA TRP A 13 -8.32 9.13 -1.85
C TRP A 13 -7.21 8.45 -1.04
N ARG A 14 -7.49 8.02 0.19
CA ARG A 14 -6.52 7.29 1.02
C ARG A 14 -6.10 5.96 0.35
N VAL A 15 -7.04 5.22 -0.24
CA VAL A 15 -6.75 3.97 -0.96
C VAL A 15 -5.90 4.24 -2.21
N LEU A 16 -6.23 5.24 -3.02
CA LEU A 16 -5.45 5.61 -4.21
C LEU A 16 -4.03 6.06 -3.84
N LYS A 17 -3.88 6.79 -2.73
CA LYS A 17 -2.57 7.17 -2.19
C LYS A 17 -1.75 5.96 -1.76
N LEU A 18 -2.37 4.97 -1.13
CA LEU A 18 -1.71 3.71 -0.78
C LEU A 18 -1.24 2.97 -2.04
N PHE A 19 -2.09 2.84 -3.07
CA PHE A 19 -1.69 2.22 -4.33
C PHE A 19 -0.55 2.98 -5.03
N LYS A 20 -0.62 4.31 -5.09
CA LYS A 20 0.46 5.13 -5.65
C LYS A 20 1.78 4.96 -4.89
N TRP A 21 1.74 4.96 -3.56
CA TRP A 21 2.94 4.81 -2.73
C TRP A 21 3.50 3.39 -2.74
N ASN A 22 2.68 2.40 -3.02
CA ASN A 22 3.12 1.02 -3.13
C ASN A 22 3.87 0.71 -4.44
N GLY A 23 4.05 1.69 -5.34
CA GLY A 23 4.88 1.51 -6.54
C GLY A 23 4.32 0.50 -7.55
N PHE A 24 3.07 0.05 -7.39
CA PHE A 24 2.40 -0.89 -8.29
C PHE A 24 2.06 -0.33 -9.67
N GLU A 25 2.45 0.92 -9.96
CA GLU A 25 2.25 1.50 -11.30
C GLU A 25 3.08 0.76 -12.36
N HIS A 26 4.18 0.10 -11.99
CA HIS A 26 5.12 -0.54 -12.92
C HIS A 26 5.54 -1.97 -12.58
N ASP A 27 5.01 -2.59 -11.52
CA ASP A 27 5.33 -3.99 -11.19
C ASP A 27 4.25 -4.93 -11.76
N PRO A 28 4.58 -5.81 -12.73
CA PRO A 28 3.64 -6.78 -13.29
C PRO A 28 3.31 -7.95 -12.34
N ARG A 29 3.83 -7.98 -11.11
CA ARG A 29 3.49 -9.02 -10.14
C ARG A 29 2.03 -8.99 -9.75
N ALA A 30 1.42 -10.18 -9.76
CA ALA A 30 0.09 -10.39 -9.20
C ALA A 30 0.15 -10.27 -7.68
N VAL A 31 -0.57 -9.29 -7.13
CA VAL A 31 -0.65 -9.04 -5.69
C VAL A 31 -1.53 -10.10 -5.04
N GLY A 32 -0.99 -10.79 -4.03
CA GLY A 32 -1.69 -11.83 -3.29
C GLY A 32 -2.82 -11.30 -2.41
N LEU A 33 -3.74 -12.17 -2.02
CA LEU A 33 -4.86 -11.79 -1.16
C LEU A 33 -4.34 -11.38 0.23
N GLY A 34 -4.48 -10.10 0.59
CA GLY A 34 -3.95 -9.54 1.83
C GLY A 34 -2.65 -8.74 1.68
N GLU A 35 -2.06 -8.68 0.49
CA GLU A 35 -0.93 -7.79 0.22
C GLU A 35 -1.40 -6.34 0.06
N LEU A 36 -1.60 -5.67 1.19
CA LEU A 36 -1.57 -4.21 1.32
C LEU A 36 -0.16 -3.81 1.74
N VAL A 37 0.85 -4.13 0.93
CA VAL A 37 2.24 -4.01 1.38
C VAL A 37 2.73 -2.61 1.08
N LEU A 38 2.26 -1.58 1.79
CA LEU A 38 3.10 -0.39 1.94
C LEU A 38 4.50 -0.90 2.30
N PHE A 39 5.46 -0.75 1.39
CA PHE A 39 6.84 -1.10 1.68
C PHE A 39 7.26 -0.25 2.87
N PHE A 40 7.30 -0.85 4.05
CA PHE A 40 7.71 -0.17 5.26
C PHE A 40 9.18 -0.49 5.46
N PRO A 41 10.10 0.45 5.12
CA PRO A 41 11.54 0.18 5.19
C PRO A 41 12.02 -0.15 6.61
N ALA A 42 11.22 0.15 7.64
CA ALA A 42 11.51 -0.19 9.03
C ALA A 42 10.87 -1.51 9.49
N CYS A 43 10.11 -2.22 8.64
CA CYS A 43 9.61 -3.56 8.95
C CYS A 43 10.74 -4.57 8.71
N PRO A 44 10.98 -5.53 9.61
CA PRO A 44 11.99 -6.56 9.39
C PRO A 44 11.67 -7.40 8.15
N GLN A 45 12.52 -7.33 7.13
CA GLN A 45 12.41 -7.95 5.82
C GLN A 45 13.70 -8.72 5.53
N LYS A 46 13.59 -10.05 5.57
CA LYS A 46 14.69 -10.96 5.24
C LYS A 46 15.22 -10.68 3.84
N GLY A 47 16.51 -10.35 3.73
CA GLY A 47 17.18 -10.00 2.46
C GLY A 47 17.00 -8.55 1.99
N VAL A 48 16.35 -7.68 2.79
CA VAL A 48 16.29 -6.23 2.53
C VAL A 48 16.97 -5.45 3.66
N ASN A 49 16.49 -5.61 4.90
CA ASN A 49 17.02 -4.95 6.09
C ASN A 49 17.29 -5.92 7.26
N LEU A 50 16.99 -7.21 7.07
CA LEU A 50 17.44 -8.30 7.92
C LEU A 50 18.44 -9.15 7.14
N ASP A 51 19.45 -9.66 7.85
CA ASP A 51 20.39 -10.61 7.27
C ASP A 51 19.65 -11.84 6.71
N PRO A 52 19.98 -12.27 5.48
CA PRO A 52 19.43 -13.48 4.89
C PRO A 52 19.91 -14.74 5.62
N GLU A 53 21.11 -14.66 6.20
CA GLU A 53 21.79 -15.47 7.22
C GLU A 53 23.12 -14.75 7.53
#